data_AF-A0A2M8BV97-F1
#
_entry.id   AF-A0A2M8BV97-F1
#
_cell.length_a   1.000
_cell.length_b   1.000
_cell.length_c   1.000
_cell.angle_alpha   90.00
_cell.angle_beta   90.00
_cell.angle_gamma   90.00
#
_symmetry.space_group_name_H-M   'P 1'
#
loop_
_entity.id
_entity.type
_entity.pdbx_description
1 polymer ?
#
loop_
_entity_poly.entity_id
_entity_poly.type
_entity_poly.pdbx_seq_one_letter_code
_entity_poly.pdbx_strand_id
1 'polypeptide(L)'
;MARLTTQSKSLNLPLEDYLKALGKNLEEVKKEYAESAEKSVRLDLILLEIAKDQKIDTNDKELLELAKVSSVPEKQMDQLRSIMNRRKTIDYLMGI
;
A
#
# COMPACT_ATOMS: atom_id res chain seq x y z
N MET A 1 -10.66 -5.37 1.92
CA MET A 1 -12.07 -5.23 2.33
C MET A 1 -12.84 -4.23 1.46
N ALA A 2 -12.33 -3.01 1.24
CA ALA A 2 -13.03 -1.97 0.45
C ALA A 2 -13.54 -2.47 -0.91
N ARG A 3 -12.72 -3.22 -1.68
CA ARG A 3 -13.12 -3.79 -2.98
C ARG A 3 -14.30 -4.77 -2.86
N LEU A 4 -14.30 -5.66 -1.87
CA LEU A 4 -15.37 -6.64 -1.67
C LEU A 4 -16.68 -5.98 -1.27
N THR A 5 -16.61 -4.94 -0.43
CA THR A 5 -17.78 -4.13 -0.07
C THR A 5 -18.35 -3.39 -1.28
N THR A 6 -17.50 -2.82 -2.14
CA THR A 6 -17.94 -2.19 -3.38
C THR A 6 -18.61 -3.18 -4.33
N GLN A 7 -18.06 -4.39 -4.46
CA GLN A 7 -18.63 -5.46 -5.30
C GLN A 7 -19.99 -5.94 -4.76
N SER A 8 -20.11 -6.21 -3.46
CA SER A 8 -21.39 -6.58 -2.84
C SER A 8 -22.45 -5.49 -3.02
N LYS A 9 -22.09 -4.21 -2.82
CA LYS A 9 -22.98 -3.07 -3.07
C LYS A 9 -23.43 -2.99 -4.53
N SER A 10 -22.54 -3.23 -5.49
CA SER A 10 -22.88 -3.20 -6.92
C SER A 10 -23.85 -4.30 -7.33
N LEU A 11 -23.86 -5.42 -6.60
CA LEU A 11 -24.77 -6.55 -6.82
C LEU A 11 -26.04 -6.45 -5.98
N ASN A 12 -26.21 -5.38 -5.19
CA ASN A 12 -27.32 -5.18 -4.25
C ASN A 12 -27.53 -6.36 -3.28
N LEU A 13 -26.43 -7.06 -2.94
CA LEU A 13 -26.43 -8.21 -2.05
C LEU A 13 -25.74 -7.84 -0.73
N PRO A 14 -26.26 -8.32 0.43
CA PRO A 14 -25.49 -8.28 1.68
C PRO A 14 -24.12 -8.93 1.49
N LEU A 15 -23.08 -8.34 2.08
CA LEU A 15 -21.69 -8.82 1.93
C LEU A 15 -21.55 -10.29 2.34
N GLU A 16 -22.29 -10.72 3.36
CA GLU A 16 -22.30 -12.11 3.84
C GLU A 16 -22.83 -13.09 2.79
N ASP A 17 -23.90 -12.74 2.08
CA ASP A 17 -24.48 -13.59 1.04
C ASP A 17 -23.60 -13.64 -0.21
N TYR A 18 -22.94 -12.52 -0.53
CA TYR A 18 -21.92 -12.48 -1.58
C TYR A 18 -20.73 -13.39 -1.24
N LEU A 19 -20.24 -13.36 0.00
CA LEU A 19 -19.15 -14.22 0.45
C LEU A 19 -19.55 -15.71 0.45
N LYS A 20 -20.78 -16.03 0.89
CA LYS A 20 -21.32 -17.41 0.81
C LYS A 20 -21.36 -17.91 -0.63
N ALA A 21 -21.78 -17.09 -1.60
CA ALA A 21 -21.78 -17.46 -3.01
C ALA A 21 -20.36 -17.74 -3.55
N LEU A 22 -19.33 -17.13 -2.95
CA LEU A 22 -17.92 -17.38 -3.24
C LEU A 22 -17.31 -18.55 -2.45
N GLY A 23 -18.11 -19.24 -1.63
CA GLY A 23 -17.63 -20.34 -0.77
C GLY A 23 -16.74 -19.89 0.38
N LYS A 24 -16.80 -18.61 0.79
CA LYS A 24 -16.01 -18.05 1.89
C LYS A 24 -16.92 -17.54 3.00
N ASN A 25 -16.46 -17.57 4.25
CA ASN A 25 -17.14 -16.89 5.35
C ASN A 25 -16.46 -15.55 5.71
N LEU A 26 -17.21 -14.68 6.39
CA LEU A 26 -16.73 -13.33 6.74
C LEU A 26 -15.51 -13.34 7.68
N GLU A 27 -15.44 -14.31 8.59
CA GLU A 27 -14.33 -14.43 9.54
C GLU A 27 -13.03 -14.85 8.86
N GLU A 28 -13.09 -15.82 7.94
CA GLU A 28 -11.96 -16.25 7.11
C GLU A 28 -11.42 -15.09 6.29
N VAL A 29 -12.30 -14.33 5.63
CA VAL A 29 -11.87 -13.17 4.84
C VAL A 29 -11.25 -12.11 5.76
N LYS A 30 -11.84 -11.81 6.92
CA LYS A 30 -11.24 -10.88 7.89
C LYS A 30 -9.86 -11.33 8.33
N LYS A 31 -9.68 -12.63 8.61
CA LYS A 31 -8.40 -13.21 9.01
C LYS A 31 -7.36 -13.11 7.89
N GLU A 32 -7.70 -13.48 6.66
CA GLU A 32 -6.81 -13.36 5.49
C GLU A 32 -6.35 -11.90 5.29
N TYR A 33 -7.27 -10.93 5.41
CA TYR A 33 -6.95 -9.51 5.31
C TYR A 33 -6.07 -9.03 6.45
N ALA A 34 -6.32 -9.48 7.68
CA ALA A 34 -5.51 -9.11 8.83
C ALA A 34 -4.07 -9.64 8.70
N GLU A 35 -3.90 -10.91 8.32
CA GLU A 35 -2.57 -11.51 8.09
C GLU A 35 -1.82 -10.83 6.94
N SER A 36 -2.52 -10.49 5.85
CA SER A 36 -1.91 -9.76 4.74
C SER A 36 -1.52 -8.34 5.13
N ALA A 37 -2.38 -7.64 5.86
CA ALA A 37 -2.08 -6.30 6.38
C ALA A 37 -0.90 -6.32 7.36
N GLU A 38 -0.84 -7.31 8.24
CA GLU A 38 0.28 -7.49 9.16
C GLU A 38 1.61 -7.68 8.41
N LYS A 39 1.63 -8.57 7.41
CA LYS A 39 2.82 -8.80 6.57
C LYS A 39 3.24 -7.54 5.82
N SER A 40 2.28 -6.81 5.26
CA SER A 40 2.56 -5.56 4.56
C SER A 40 3.13 -4.50 5.49
N VAL A 41 2.49 -4.25 6.63
CA VAL A 41 2.95 -3.25 7.61
C VAL A 41 4.33 -3.62 8.16
N ARG A 42 4.57 -4.91 8.44
CA ARG A 42 5.88 -5.39 8.88
C ARG A 42 6.97 -5.09 7.85
N LEU A 43 6.72 -5.41 6.57
CA LEU A 43 7.65 -5.12 5.48
C LEU A 43 7.92 -3.62 5.36
N ASP A 44 6.86 -2.80 5.46
CA ASP A 44 6.95 -1.35 5.39
C ASP A 44 7.86 -0.77 6.48
N LEU A 45 7.73 -1.27 7.71
CA LEU A 45 8.56 -0.86 8.84
C LEU A 45 10.03 -1.29 8.64
N ILE A 46 10.25 -2.51 8.15
CA ILE A 46 11.61 -3.01 7.85
C ILE A 46 12.27 -2.14 6.78
N LEU A 47 11.58 -1.86 5.67
CA LEU A 47 12.10 -1.02 4.58
C LEU A 47 12.36 0.41 5.04
N LEU A 48 11.50 0.94 5.93
CA LEU A 48 11.71 2.27 6.52
C LEU A 48 12.98 2.30 7.38
N GLU A 49 13.23 1.28 8.19
CA GLU A 49 14.41 1.23 9.03
C GLU A 49 15.69 1.09 8.19
N ILE A 50 15.68 0.24 7.16
CA ILE A 50 16.79 0.13 6.21
C ILE A 50 17.03 1.47 5.51
N ALA A 51 15.97 2.17 5.10
CA ALA A 51 16.10 3.48 4.46
C ALA A 51 16.81 4.48 5.38
N LYS A 52 16.48 4.50 6.68
CA LYS A 52 17.14 5.37 7.66
C LYS A 52 18.61 5.00 7.84
N ASP A 53 18.90 3.72 8.05
CA ASP A 53 20.26 3.23 8.29
C ASP A 53 21.19 3.52 7.11
N GLN A 54 20.67 3.35 5.89
CA GLN A 54 21.39 3.62 4.64
C GLN A 54 21.29 5.08 4.18
N LYS A 55 20.63 5.94 4.96
CA LYS A 55 20.39 7.36 4.66
C LYS A 55 19.78 7.58 3.26
N ILE A 56 18.87 6.69 2.87
CA ILE A 56 18.12 6.79 1.63
C ILE A 56 17.04 7.85 1.81
N ASP A 57 17.23 8.97 1.13
CA ASP A 57 16.22 10.02 1.03
C ASP A 57 16.12 10.56 -0.40
N THR A 58 14.90 10.90 -0.79
CA THR A 58 14.60 11.43 -2.11
C THR A 58 14.78 12.94 -2.10
N ASN A 59 15.61 13.46 -2.99
CA ASN A 59 15.82 14.90 -3.02
C ASN A 59 14.55 15.65 -3.45
N ASP A 60 14.37 16.87 -2.95
CA ASP A 60 13.16 17.67 -3.21
C ASP A 60 12.94 17.96 -4.70
N LYS A 61 14.03 18.12 -5.46
CA LYS A 61 13.96 18.44 -6.88
C LYS A 61 13.35 17.29 -7.69
N GLU A 62 13.82 16.07 -7.45
CA GLU A 62 13.28 14.84 -8.03
C GLU A 62 11.82 14.65 -7.64
N LEU A 63 11.50 14.90 -6.36
CA LEU A 63 10.14 14.80 -5.86
C LEU A 63 9.18 15.80 -6.54
N LEU A 64 9.64 17.04 -6.74
CA LEU A 64 8.87 18.08 -7.44
C LEU A 64 8.67 17.75 -8.92
N GLU A 65 9.71 17.26 -9.61
CA GLU A 65 9.59 16.84 -11.01
C GLU A 65 8.59 15.68 -11.16
N LEU A 66 8.64 14.69 -10.26
CA LEU A 66 7.67 13.60 -10.22
C LEU A 66 6.25 14.11 -9.95
N ALA A 67 6.08 15.00 -8.97
CA ALA A 67 4.79 15.56 -8.61
C ALA A 67 4.15 16.36 -9.78
N LYS A 68 4.97 17.12 -10.53
CA LYS A 68 4.52 17.83 -11.73
C LYS A 68 3.99 16.88 -12.81
N VAL A 69 4.73 15.80 -13.09
CA VAL A 69 4.34 14.82 -14.13
C VAL A 69 3.09 14.04 -13.72
N SER A 70 2.97 13.70 -12.44
CA SER A 70 1.87 12.89 -11.90
C SER A 70 0.66 13.68 -11.43
N SER A 71 0.69 15.02 -11.54
CA SER A 71 -0.35 15.93 -11.02
C SER A 71 -0.68 15.69 -9.54
N VAL A 72 0.32 15.31 -8.75
CA VAL A 72 0.14 15.00 -7.32
C VAL A 72 -0.08 16.30 -6.55
N PRO A 73 -1.15 16.41 -5.74
CA PRO A 73 -1.38 17.57 -4.89
C PRO A 73 -0.26 17.78 -3.87
N GLU A 74 0.06 19.02 -3.55
CA GLU A 74 1.11 19.37 -2.58
C GLU A 74 0.93 18.68 -1.22
N LYS A 75 -0.32 18.52 -0.77
CA LYS A 75 -0.67 17.78 0.47
C LYS A 75 -0.29 16.30 0.48
N GLN A 76 0.12 15.73 -0.65
CA GLN A 76 0.52 14.34 -0.81
C GLN A 76 2.03 14.19 -1.06
N MET A 77 2.80 15.27 -0.97
CA MET A 77 4.26 15.24 -1.21
C MET A 77 4.99 14.33 -0.23
N ASP A 78 4.61 14.30 1.04
CA ASP A 78 5.19 13.39 2.03
C ASP A 78 4.90 11.92 1.72
N GLN A 79 3.69 11.64 1.22
CA GLN A 79 3.32 10.30 0.79
C GLN A 79 4.14 9.88 -0.43
N LEU A 80 4.31 10.78 -1.39
CA LEU A 80 5.15 10.57 -2.56
C LEU A 80 6.61 10.31 -2.16
N ARG A 81 7.16 11.08 -1.21
CA ARG A 81 8.51 10.87 -0.68
C ARG A 81 8.64 9.49 -0.04
N SER A 82 7.69 9.11 0.81
CA SER A 82 7.70 7.79 1.46
C SER A 82 7.68 6.65 0.45
N ILE A 83 6.91 6.79 -0.64
CA ILE A 83 6.87 5.79 -1.72
C ILE A 83 8.21 5.74 -2.44
N MET A 84 8.83 6.89 -2.68
CA MET A 84 10.10 6.96 -3.41
C MET A 84 11.28 6.45 -2.61
N ASN A 85 11.35 6.77 -1.32
CA ASN A 85 12.35 6.22 -0.43
C ASN A 85 12.21 4.69 -0.35
N ARG A 86 10.97 4.18 -0.26
CA ARG A 86 10.74 2.73 -0.28
C ARG A 86 11.22 2.07 -1.57
N ARG A 87 10.92 2.66 -2.73
CA ARG A 87 11.40 2.14 -4.02
C ARG A 87 12.92 2.11 -4.05
N LYS A 88 13.58 3.21 -3.70
CA LYS A 88 15.04 3.30 -3.65
C LYS A 88 15.67 2.30 -2.69
N THR A 89 15.03 2.03 -1.55
CA THR A 89 15.46 0.98 -0.62
C THR A 89 15.37 -0.40 -1.28
N ILE A 90 14.31 -0.69 -2.03
CA ILE A 90 14.18 -1.96 -2.75
C ILE A 90 15.26 -2.06 -3.85
N ASP A 91 15.48 -1.00 -4.62
CA ASP A 91 16.53 -0.93 -5.65
C ASP A 91 17.92 -1.16 -5.04
N TYR A 92 18.21 -0.51 -3.91
CA TYR A 92 19.43 -0.73 -3.12
C TYR A 92 19.61 -2.19 -2.69
N LEU A 93 18.55 -2.84 -2.18
CA LEU A 93 18.60 -4.26 -1.77
C LEU A 93 18.77 -5.22 -2.94
N MET A 94 18.26 -4.86 -4.12
CA MET A 94 18.40 -5.64 -5.36
C MET A 94 19.72 -5.37 -6.08
N GLY A 95 20.47 -4.34 -5.68
CA GLY A 95 21.72 -3.95 -6.31
C GLY A 95 21.54 -3.36 -7.71
N ILE A 96 20.40 -2.71 -7.98
CA ILE A 96 20.07 -2.07 -9.27
C ILE A 96 19.83 -0.57 -9.13
#